data_AF-A0A7V6XLP1-F1
#
_entry.id   AF-A0A7V6XLP1-F1
#
_cell.length_a   1.000
_cell.length_b   1.000
_cell.length_c   1.000
_cell.angle_alpha   90.00
_cell.angle_beta   90.00
_cell.angle_gamma   90.00
#
_symmetry.space_group_name_H-M   'P 1'
#
loop_
_entity.id
_entity.type
_entity.pdbx_description
1 polymer ?
#
loop_
_entity_poly.entity_id
_entity_poly.type
_entity_poly.pdbx_seq_one_letter_code
_entity_poly.pdbx_strand_id
1 'polypeptide(L)'
;MSKIGTVFSVVGGLSLFIFGMKTMAIGLQKATGESTRKLFEFLTNSRILGVFIGIVVTAVIQSSSATTVMVVGFVNAGLMTLAQAIGVIMGANIGTTVTA
;
A
#
# COMPACT_ATOMS: atom_id res chain seq x y z
N MET A 1 32.50 16.13 6.19
CA MET A 1 31.37 15.72 7.07
C MET A 1 31.52 14.25 7.40
N SER A 2 31.60 13.89 8.69
CA SER A 2 32.02 12.56 9.14
C SER A 2 30.93 11.49 8.96
N LYS A 3 31.27 10.37 8.32
CA LYS A 3 30.39 9.20 8.02
C LYS A 3 29.62 8.70 9.26
N ILE A 4 30.17 8.91 10.45
CA ILE A 4 29.54 8.55 11.74
C ILE A 4 28.22 9.30 11.98
N GLY A 5 28.14 10.59 11.61
CA GLY A 5 26.95 11.41 11.85
C GLY A 5 25.76 11.01 10.96
N THR A 6 26.05 10.52 9.76
CA THR A 6 25.04 9.98 8.84
C THR A 6 24.44 8.67 9.38
N VAL A 7 25.26 7.80 9.98
CA VAL A 7 24.76 6.56 10.59
C VAL A 7 23.84 6.86 11.77
N PHE A 8 24.22 7.79 12.65
CA PHE A 8 23.39 8.20 13.80
C PHE A 8 22.07 8.85 13.37
N SER A 9 22.07 9.70 12.34
CA SER A 9 20.85 10.33 11.83
C SER A 9 19.90 9.33 11.16
N VAL A 10 20.42 8.36 10.40
CA VAL A 10 19.62 7.30 9.79
C VAL A 10 19.00 6.40 10.86
N VAL A 11 19.77 5.98 11.87
CA VAL A 11 19.27 5.13 12.97
C VAL A 11 18.24 5.87 13.83
N GLY A 12 18.50 7.15 14.14
CA GLY A 12 17.56 7.99 14.89
C GLY A 12 16.26 8.25 14.14
N GLY A 13 16.36 8.60 12.85
CA GLY A 13 15.20 8.79 11.97
C GLY A 13 14.37 7.51 11.81
N LEU A 14 15.03 6.35 11.63
CA LEU A 14 14.36 5.06 11.53
C LEU A 14 13.64 4.68 12.83
N SER A 15 14.26 4.96 13.99
CA SER A 15 13.67 4.68 15.30
C SER A 15 12.39 5.51 15.53
N LEU A 16 12.42 6.81 15.20
CA LEU A 16 11.25 7.68 15.27
C LEU A 16 10.16 7.27 14.27
N PHE A 17 10.54 6.86 13.07
CA PHE A 17 9.62 6.39 12.05
C PHE A 17 8.87 5.13 12.49
N ILE A 18 9.57 4.12 13.00
CA ILE A 18 8.96 2.88 13.52
C ILE A 18 8.05 3.18 14.71
N PHE A 19 8.44 4.09 15.60
CA PHE A 19 7.60 4.53 16.71
C PHE A 19 6.31 5.21 16.25
N GLY A 20 6.41 6.09 15.23
CA GLY A 20 5.26 6.73 14.59
C GLY A 20 4.30 5.71 13.97
N MET A 21 4.83 4.74 13.21
CA MET A 21 4.04 3.65 12.62
C MET A 21 3.32 2.82 13.67
N LYS A 22 3.99 2.47 14.78
CA LYS A 22 3.38 1.73 15.90
C LYS A 22 2.24 2.53 16.55
N THR A 23 2.42 3.84 16.70
CA THR A 23 1.43 4.74 17.32
C THR A 23 0.20 4.90 16.43
N MET A 24 0.39 5.02 15.11
CA MET A 24 -0.70 4.99 14.14
C MET A 24 -1.46 3.67 14.19
N ALA A 25 -0.77 2.53 14.22
CA ALA A 25 -1.41 1.22 14.29
C ALA A 25 -2.31 1.07 15.54
N ILE A 26 -1.85 1.53 16.69
CA ILE A 26 -2.62 1.50 17.95
C ILE A 26 -3.78 2.50 17.92
N GLY A 27 -3.57 3.70 17.38
CA GLY A 27 -4.62 4.73 17.24
C GLY A 27 -5.73 4.29 16.29
N LEU A 28 -5.37 3.71 15.15
CA LEU A 28 -6.29 3.09 14.21
C LEU A 28 -7.05 1.94 14.89
N GLN A 29 -6.35 1.01 15.55
CA GLN A 29 -6.98 -0.13 16.23
C GLN A 29 -7.95 0.28 17.35
N LYS A 30 -7.74 1.43 18.00
CA LYS A 30 -8.67 2.02 18.96
C LYS A 30 -9.83 2.78 18.31
N ALA A 31 -9.62 3.38 17.14
CA ALA A 31 -10.64 4.13 16.40
C ALA A 31 -11.55 3.22 15.56
N THR A 32 -11.05 2.07 15.11
CA THR A 32 -11.80 1.09 14.33
C THR A 32 -12.23 -0.08 15.21
N GLY A 33 -13.50 -0.11 15.64
CA GLY A 33 -14.10 -1.27 16.30
C GLY A 33 -14.32 -2.47 15.36
N GLU A 34 -14.81 -3.61 15.90
CA GLU A 34 -15.03 -4.88 15.15
C GLU A 34 -15.84 -4.72 13.85
N SER A 35 -16.76 -3.74 13.79
CA SER A 35 -17.61 -3.50 12.61
C SER A 35 -16.82 -3.00 11.39
N THR A 36 -15.80 -2.15 11.61
CA THR A 36 -14.98 -1.59 10.52
C THR A 36 -14.01 -2.64 9.96
N ARG A 37 -13.55 -3.57 10.80
CA ARG A 37 -12.66 -4.67 10.40
C ARG A 37 -13.33 -5.65 9.42
N LYS A 38 -14.61 -5.97 9.64
CA LYS A 38 -15.41 -6.82 8.73
C LYS A 38 -15.69 -6.16 7.37
N LEU A 39 -15.86 -4.83 7.35
CA LEU A 39 -16.04 -4.08 6.10
C LEU A 39 -14.76 -4.11 5.25
N PHE A 40 -13.60 -3.90 5.89
CA PHE A 40 -12.30 -4.01 5.20
C PHE A 40 -11.98 -5.44 4.77
N GLU A 41 -12.29 -6.47 5.58
CA GLU A 41 -12.17 -7.88 5.16
C GLU A 41 -13.06 -8.19 3.96
N PHE A 42 -14.32 -7.74 3.94
CA PHE A 42 -15.25 -8.02 2.84
C PHE A 42 -14.82 -7.35 1.52
N LEU A 43 -14.36 -6.11 1.58
CA LEU A 43 -13.86 -5.36 0.41
C LEU A 43 -12.51 -5.90 -0.11
N THR A 44 -11.77 -6.61 0.74
CA THR A 44 -10.42 -7.15 0.48
C THR A 44 -10.40 -8.63 0.11
N ASN A 45 -11.47 -9.38 0.39
CA ASN A 45 -11.46 -10.85 0.36
C ASN A 45 -11.22 -11.46 -1.04
N SER A 46 -11.33 -10.67 -2.10
CA SER A 46 -11.33 -11.15 -3.48
C SER A 46 -10.13 -10.64 -4.26
N ARG A 47 -9.19 -11.55 -4.53
CA ARG A 47 -8.04 -11.32 -5.42
C ARG A 47 -8.49 -10.85 -6.81
N ILE A 48 -9.67 -11.30 -7.25
CA ILE A 48 -10.32 -10.97 -8.53
C ILE A 48 -10.76 -9.50 -8.56
N LEU A 49 -11.29 -8.98 -7.45
CA LEU A 49 -11.67 -7.57 -7.34
C LEU A 49 -10.45 -6.65 -7.40
N GLY A 50 -9.33 -7.08 -6.80
CA GLY A 50 -8.04 -6.40 -6.93
C GLY A 50 -7.59 -6.27 -8.39
N VAL A 51 -7.73 -7.32 -9.19
CA VAL A 51 -7.42 -7.28 -10.63
C VAL A 51 -8.31 -6.27 -11.35
N PHE A 52 -9.62 -6.25 -11.09
CA PHE A 52 -10.53 -5.31 -11.74
C PHE A 52 -10.20 -3.84 -11.39
N ILE A 53 -9.87 -3.56 -10.12
CA ILE A 53 -9.40 -2.25 -9.68
C ILE A 53 -8.11 -1.86 -10.42
N GLY A 54 -7.15 -2.78 -10.55
CA GLY A 54 -5.91 -2.54 -11.29
C GLY A 54 -6.14 -2.16 -12.76
N ILE A 55 -7.09 -2.82 -13.42
CA ILE A 55 -7.47 -2.52 -14.80
C ILE A 55 -8.04 -1.09 -14.89
N VAL A 56 -9.00 -0.74 -14.02
CA VAL A 56 -9.65 0.58 -14.03
C VAL A 56 -8.66 1.69 -13.71
N VAL A 57 -7.87 1.54 -12.65
CA VAL A 57 -6.87 2.53 -12.25
C VAL A 57 -5.86 2.76 -13.37
N THR A 58 -5.43 1.68 -14.03
CA THR A 58 -4.46 1.79 -15.13
C THR A 58 -5.08 2.31 -16.41
N ALA A 59 -6.38 2.09 -16.65
CA ALA A 59 -7.08 2.73 -17.76
C ALA A 59 -7.13 4.26 -17.59
N VAL A 60 -7.28 4.74 -16.35
CA VAL A 60 -7.30 6.18 -16.04
C VAL A 60 -5.89 6.79 -16.02
N ILE A 61 -4.93 6.11 -15.41
CA ILE A 61 -3.56 6.61 -15.23
C ILE A 61 -2.68 6.34 -16.45
N GLN A 62 -3.06 5.38 -17.30
CA GLN A 62 -2.39 4.94 -18.53
C GLN A 62 -0.91 4.55 -18.35
N SER A 63 -0.48 4.30 -17.12
CA SER A 63 0.91 4.04 -16.77
C SER A 63 0.99 2.97 -15.68
N SER A 64 1.31 1.74 -16.09
CA SER A 64 1.49 0.59 -15.19
C SER A 64 2.61 0.83 -14.16
N SER A 65 3.68 1.53 -14.55
CA SER A 65 4.79 1.87 -13.65
C SER A 65 4.35 2.85 -12.54
N ALA A 66 3.54 3.86 -12.87
CA ALA A 66 2.96 4.76 -11.87
C ALA A 66 1.99 4.01 -10.93
N THR A 67 1.16 3.12 -11.47
CA THR A 67 0.25 2.29 -10.67
C THR A 67 1.00 1.35 -9.71
N THR A 68 2.11 0.77 -10.15
CA THR A 68 2.91 -0.14 -9.30
C THR A 68 3.55 0.60 -8.13
N VAL A 69 4.12 1.80 -8.37
CA VAL A 69 4.70 2.63 -7.32
C VAL A 69 3.64 3.02 -6.28
N MET A 70 2.44 3.38 -6.74
CA MET A 70 1.31 3.71 -5.86
C MET A 70 0.91 2.52 -4.98
N VAL A 71 0.75 1.33 -5.57
CA VAL A 71 0.34 0.12 -4.84
C VAL A 71 1.39 -0.28 -3.81
N VAL A 72 2.68 -0.18 -4.13
CA VAL A 72 3.77 -0.41 -3.17
C VAL A 72 3.71 0.60 -2.02
N GLY A 73 3.38 1.86 -2.30
CA GLY A 73 3.11 2.88 -1.28
C GLY A 73 1.97 2.51 -0.33
N PHE A 74 0.87 1.96 -0.85
CA PHE A 74 -0.27 1.51 -0.04
C PHE A 74 0.03 0.28 0.82
N VAL A 75 0.88 -0.63 0.34
CA VAL A 75 1.37 -1.75 1.16
C VAL A 75 2.24 -1.24 2.31
N ASN A 76 3.14 -0.30 2.03
CA ASN A 76 4.02 0.27 3.05
C ASN A 76 3.22 1.07 4.11
N ALA A 77 2.13 1.72 3.70
CA ALA A 77 1.22 2.41 4.60
C ALA A 77 0.28 1.47 5.40
N GLY A 78 0.35 0.15 5.17
CA GLY A 78 -0.54 -0.83 5.81
C GLY A 78 -2.00 -0.77 5.32
N LEU A 79 -2.27 -0.04 4.23
CA LEU A 79 -3.61 0.12 3.65
C LEU A 79 -4.00 -1.07 2.76
N MET A 80 -3.00 -1.80 2.25
CA MET A 80 -3.18 -3.03 1.47
C MET A 80 -2.21 -4.11 1.95
N THR A 81 -2.66 -5.35 1.95
CA THR A 81 -1.77 -6.51 2.10
C THR A 81 -1.00 -6.76 0.81
N LEU A 82 0.16 -7.40 0.91
CA LEU A 82 0.94 -7.82 -0.26
C LEU A 82 0.12 -8.70 -1.22
N ALA A 83 -0.75 -9.57 -0.68
CA ALA A 83 -1.62 -10.43 -1.47
C ALA A 83 -2.64 -9.63 -2.33
N GLN A 84 -3.18 -8.53 -1.80
CA GLN A 84 -4.06 -7.64 -2.57
C GLN A 84 -3.28 -6.83 -3.60
N ALA A 85 -2.09 -6.36 -3.24
CA ALA A 85 -1.22 -5.62 -4.14
C ALA A 85 -0.87 -6.43 -5.39
N ILE A 86 -0.59 -7.74 -5.24
CA ILE A 86 -0.35 -8.64 -6.36
C ILE A 86 -1.55 -8.66 -7.33
N GLY A 87 -2.79 -8.67 -6.80
CA GLY A 87 -4.00 -8.59 -7.62
C GLY A 87 -4.09 -7.29 -8.41
N VAL A 88 -3.86 -6.15 -7.78
CA VAL A 88 -3.90 -4.83 -8.45
C VAL A 88 -2.78 -4.68 -9.47
N ILE A 89 -1.57 -5.16 -9.19
CA ILE A 89 -0.44 -5.12 -10.14
C ILE A 89 -0.73 -6.01 -11.36
N MET A 90 -1.32 -7.19 -11.16
CA MET A 90 -1.78 -8.03 -12.28
C MET A 90 -2.85 -7.33 -13.11
N GLY A 91 -3.82 -6.69 -12.46
CA GLY A 91 -4.81 -5.87 -13.15
C GLY A 91 -4.21 -4.70 -13.93
N ALA A 92 -3.18 -4.06 -13.37
CA ALA A 92 -2.52 -2.95 -14.02
C ALA A 92 -1.83 -3.36 -15.32
N ASN A 93 -1.13 -4.49 -15.31
CA ASN A 93 -0.51 -5.04 -16.52
C ASN A 93 -1.53 -5.44 -17.58
N ILE A 94 -2.72 -5.93 -17.18
CA ILE A 94 -3.82 -6.19 -18.12
C ILE A 94 -4.39 -4.87 -18.67
N GLY A 95 -4.56 -3.87 -17.80
CA GLY A 95 -5.13 -2.57 -18.14
C GLY A 95 -4.32 -1.83 -19.20
N THR A 96 -2.99 -1.83 -19.11
CA THR A 96 -2.13 -1.25 -20.16
C THR A 96 -2.32 -1.88 -21.53
N THR A 97 -2.75 -3.14 -21.61
CA THR A 97 -3.02 -3.83 -22.89
C THR A 97 -4.37 -3.42 -23.49
N VAL A 98 -5.30 -2.92 -22.67
CA VAL A 98 -6.61 -2.43 -23.11
C VAL A 98 -6.54 -0.96 -23.53
N THR A 99 -5.63 -0.18 -22.95
CA THR A 99 -5.41 1.24 -23.28
C THR A 99 -4.29 1.53 -24.28
N ALA A 100 -3.53 0.52 -24.70
CA ALA A 100 -2.47 0.63 -25.73
C ALA A 100 -3.00 0.40 -27.15
#